data_AF-A0A950EGY2-F1
#
_entry.id   AF-A0A950EGY2-F1
#
_cell.length_a   1.000
_cell.length_b   1.000
_cell.length_c   1.000
_cell.angle_alpha   90.00
_cell.angle_beta   90.00
_cell.angle_gamma   90.00
#
_symmetry.space_group_name_H-M   'P 1'
#
loop_
_entity.id
_entity.type
_entity.pdbx_description
1 polymer ?
#
loop_
_entity_poly.entity_id
_entity_poly.type
_entity_poly.pdbx_seq_one_letter_code
_entity_poly.pdbx_strand_id
1 'polypeptide(L)'
;LFCTTPMVPLVRAIPDKPAMEMLLTGEPISAERALALGLVNRIVPADQLDAAIGRIAETILAMSPLAIRMGKEAFYALRDLDEPAAYRRATEVMVENALRPDAQEGIAAFLQKRSPNWPGR
;
A
#
# COMPACT_ATOMS: atom_id res chain seq x y z
N LEU A 1 -18.64 -10.97 25.36
CA LEU A 1 -17.74 -9.80 25.35
C LEU A 1 -17.60 -9.34 23.90
N PHE A 2 -18.00 -8.11 23.57
CA PHE A 2 -17.81 -7.58 22.22
C PHE A 2 -16.44 -6.89 22.16
N CYS A 3 -15.43 -7.59 21.65
CA CYS A 3 -14.06 -7.08 21.62
C CYS A 3 -13.94 -6.01 20.53
N THR A 4 -13.74 -4.74 20.91
CA THR A 4 -13.70 -3.61 19.97
C THR A 4 -12.34 -3.40 19.32
N THR A 5 -11.26 -3.91 19.92
CA THR A 5 -9.90 -3.75 19.40
C THR A 5 -9.70 -4.36 18.00
N PRO A 6 -10.19 -5.59 17.70
CA PRO A 6 -10.12 -6.16 16.35
C PRO A 6 -10.98 -5.43 15.31
N MET A 7 -11.98 -4.63 15.72
CA MET A 7 -12.81 -3.85 14.80
C MET A 7 -11.99 -2.77 14.09
N VAL A 8 -11.04 -2.15 14.82
CA VAL A 8 -10.25 -1.01 14.35
C VAL A 8 -9.58 -1.27 12.99
N PRO A 9 -8.83 -2.37 12.79
CA PRO A 9 -8.25 -2.69 11.48
C PRO A 9 -9.30 -3.18 10.47
N LEU A 10 -10.31 -3.96 10.91
CA LEU A 10 -11.26 -4.60 10.00
C LEU A 10 -12.11 -3.57 9.26
N VAL A 11 -12.70 -2.59 9.97
CA VAL A 11 -13.55 -1.55 9.36
C VAL A 11 -12.78 -0.59 8.45
N ARG A 12 -11.43 -0.59 8.52
CA ARG A 12 -10.55 0.19 7.63
C ARG A 12 -10.10 -0.59 6.40
N ALA A 13 -10.24 -1.92 6.44
CA ALA A 13 -9.72 -2.84 5.44
C ALA A 13 -10.79 -3.33 4.46
N ILE A 14 -12.04 -3.51 4.91
CA ILE A 14 -13.14 -4.06 4.09
C ILE A 14 -14.42 -3.22 4.23
N PRO A 15 -15.42 -3.39 3.34
CA PRO A 15 -16.70 -2.66 3.43
C PRO A 15 -17.49 -2.95 4.72
N ASP A 16 -18.33 -2.00 5.12
CA ASP A 16 -19.05 -2.04 6.40
C ASP A 16 -19.95 -3.27 6.59
N LYS A 17 -20.70 -3.66 5.56
CA LYS A 17 -21.65 -4.79 5.65
C LYS A 17 -20.97 -6.12 6.01
N PRO A 18 -19.96 -6.60 5.25
CA PRO A 18 -19.26 -7.83 5.60
C PRO A 18 -18.44 -7.69 6.89
N ALA A 19 -17.90 -6.51 7.21
CA ALA A 19 -17.25 -6.29 8.51
C ALA A 19 -18.21 -6.50 9.67
N MET A 20 -19.41 -5.93 9.59
CA MET A 20 -20.44 -6.05 10.63
C MET A 20 -20.90 -7.51 10.79
N GLU A 21 -21.09 -8.24 9.70
CA GLU A 21 -21.40 -9.66 9.72
C GLU A 21 -20.32 -10.45 10.48
N MET A 22 -19.04 -10.32 10.10
CA MET A 22 -17.92 -10.99 10.78
C MET A 22 -17.83 -10.65 12.28
N LEU A 23 -18.08 -9.38 12.65
CA LEU A 23 -18.00 -8.91 14.04
C LEU A 23 -19.15 -9.42 14.91
N LEU A 24 -20.34 -9.59 14.34
CA LEU A 24 -21.52 -10.06 15.06
C LEU A 24 -21.56 -11.59 15.17
N THR A 25 -21.15 -12.30 14.12
CA THR A 25 -21.23 -13.78 14.07
C THR A 25 -19.96 -14.46 14.56
N GLY A 26 -18.80 -13.83 14.39
CA GLY A 26 -17.51 -14.46 14.65
C GLY A 26 -17.18 -15.61 13.70
N GLU A 27 -17.92 -15.77 12.61
CA GLU A 27 -17.71 -16.86 11.65
C GLU A 27 -16.44 -16.61 10.81
N PRO A 28 -15.61 -17.64 10.60
CA PRO A 28 -14.44 -17.52 9.74
C PRO A 28 -14.86 -17.39 8.27
N ILE A 29 -14.08 -16.65 7.50
CA ILE A 29 -14.26 -16.52 6.04
C ILE A 29 -13.19 -17.33 5.29
N SER A 30 -13.53 -17.79 4.08
CA SER A 30 -12.55 -18.43 3.19
C SER A 30 -11.53 -17.42 2.64
N ALA A 31 -10.40 -17.92 2.12
CA ALA A 31 -9.39 -17.08 1.49
C ALA A 31 -9.96 -16.32 0.28
N GLU A 32 -10.79 -16.98 -0.54
CA GLU A 32 -11.45 -16.42 -1.72
C GLU A 32 -12.38 -15.29 -1.33
N ARG A 33 -13.13 -15.46 -0.23
CA ARG A 33 -13.98 -14.39 0.31
C ARG A 33 -13.13 -13.23 0.83
N ALA A 34 -12.04 -13.49 1.55
CA ALA A 34 -11.12 -12.46 2.02
C ALA A 34 -10.53 -11.64 0.85
N LEU A 35 -10.16 -12.30 -0.25
CA LEU A 35 -9.68 -11.63 -1.47
C LEU A 35 -10.77 -10.78 -2.12
N ALA A 36 -11.98 -11.32 -2.28
CA ALA A 36 -13.11 -10.60 -2.86
C ALA A 36 -13.52 -9.36 -2.05
N LEU A 37 -13.28 -9.38 -0.73
CA LEU A 37 -13.53 -8.25 0.17
C LEU A 37 -12.39 -7.22 0.22
N GLY A 38 -11.23 -7.55 -0.35
CA GLY A 38 -10.02 -6.72 -0.25
C GLY A 38 -9.28 -6.86 1.07
N LEU A 39 -9.62 -7.84 1.91
CA LEU A 39 -8.92 -8.11 3.18
C LEU A 39 -7.49 -8.62 2.93
N VAL A 40 -7.31 -9.38 1.85
CA VAL A 40 -6.00 -9.83 1.37
C VAL A 40 -5.84 -9.46 -0.10
N ASN A 41 -4.60 -9.19 -0.53
CA ASN A 41 -4.33 -8.79 -1.90
C ASN A 41 -4.16 -9.97 -2.87
N ARG A 42 -3.77 -11.16 -2.37
CA ARG A 42 -3.43 -12.35 -3.17
C ARG A 42 -3.69 -13.63 -2.40
N ILE A 43 -3.99 -14.69 -3.13
CA ILE A 43 -4.05 -16.07 -2.63
C ILE A 43 -3.09 -16.89 -3.50
N VAL A 44 -2.28 -17.72 -2.86
CA VAL A 44 -1.35 -18.65 -3.53
C VAL A 44 -1.35 -20.00 -2.81
N PRO A 45 -0.98 -21.10 -3.49
CA PRO A 45 -0.67 -22.35 -2.82
C PRO A 45 0.37 -22.16 -1.72
N ALA A 46 0.26 -22.94 -0.64
CA ALA A 46 1.10 -22.77 0.55
C ALA A 46 2.60 -22.91 0.24
N ASP A 47 2.96 -23.83 -0.65
CA ASP A 47 4.33 -24.08 -1.12
C ASP A 47 4.89 -22.96 -2.01
N GLN A 48 4.06 -22.01 -2.45
CA GLN A 48 4.44 -20.86 -3.25
C GLN A 48 4.44 -19.54 -2.48
N LEU A 49 4.11 -19.57 -1.18
CA LEU A 49 3.98 -18.37 -0.36
C LEU A 49 5.26 -17.53 -0.36
N ASP A 50 6.41 -18.16 -0.08
CA ASP A 50 7.70 -17.47 -0.01
C ASP A 50 8.10 -16.86 -1.35
N ALA A 51 7.85 -17.58 -2.45
CA ALA A 51 8.10 -17.08 -3.80
C ALA A 51 7.19 -15.88 -4.14
N ALA A 52 5.94 -15.89 -3.69
CA ALA A 52 5.01 -14.78 -3.89
C ALA A 52 5.42 -13.53 -3.07
N ILE A 53 5.85 -13.74 -1.83
CA ILE A 53 6.39 -12.68 -0.96
C ILE A 53 7.66 -12.09 -1.59
N GLY A 54 8.61 -12.94 -1.99
CA GLY A 54 9.89 -12.55 -2.58
C GLY A 54 9.70 -11.63 -3.78
N ARG A 55 8.84 -12.00 -4.74
CA ARG A 55 8.54 -11.15 -5.91
C ARG A 55 8.02 -9.76 -5.55
N ILE A 56 7.15 -9.65 -4.54
CA ILE A 56 6.61 -8.36 -4.09
C ILE A 56 7.72 -7.55 -3.42
N ALA A 57 8.47 -8.19 -2.51
CA ALA A 57 9.55 -7.55 -1.78
C ALA A 57 10.65 -7.03 -2.73
N GLU A 58 11.08 -7.85 -3.69
CA GLU A 58 12.05 -7.47 -4.73
C GLU A 58 11.58 -6.27 -5.55
N THR A 59 10.30 -6.26 -5.94
CA THR A 59 9.70 -5.13 -6.67
C THR A 59 9.76 -3.84 -5.85
N ILE A 60 9.47 -3.91 -4.55
CA ILE A 60 9.52 -2.74 -3.65
C ILE A 60 10.97 -2.30 -3.41
N LEU A 61 11.88 -3.25 -3.18
CA LEU A 61 13.30 -2.99 -2.91
C LEU A 61 14.05 -2.42 -4.12
N ALA A 62 13.55 -2.66 -5.33
CA ALA A 62 14.07 -2.04 -6.55
C ALA A 62 13.75 -0.54 -6.67
N MET A 63 12.78 -0.02 -5.89
CA MET A 63 12.37 1.39 -5.92
C MET A 63 13.19 2.25 -4.96
N SER A 64 13.14 3.57 -5.16
CA SER A 64 13.73 4.54 -4.22
C SER A 64 13.09 4.40 -2.83
N PRO A 65 13.88 4.16 -1.76
CA PRO A 65 13.35 4.11 -0.38
C PRO A 65 12.69 5.43 0.04
N LEU A 66 13.23 6.57 -0.41
CA LEU A 66 12.66 7.89 -0.16
C LEU A 66 11.30 8.05 -0.85
N ALA A 67 11.20 7.68 -2.13
CA ALA A 67 9.94 7.76 -2.87
C ALA A 67 8.86 6.86 -2.27
N ILE A 68 9.21 5.63 -1.86
CA ILE A 68 8.29 4.71 -1.18
C ILE A 68 7.80 5.30 0.15
N ARG A 69 8.70 5.90 0.95
CA ARG A 69 8.35 6.55 2.21
C ARG A 69 7.38 7.71 1.98
N MET A 70 7.73 8.64 1.10
CA MET A 70 6.89 9.81 0.78
C MET A 70 5.53 9.39 0.23
N GLY A 71 5.50 8.42 -0.70
CA GLY A 71 4.27 7.91 -1.28
C GLY A 71 3.36 7.23 -0.25
N LYS A 72 3.93 6.42 0.66
CA LYS A 72 3.16 5.76 1.73
C LYS A 72 2.60 6.76 2.73
N GLU A 73 3.40 7.75 3.15
CA GLU A 73 2.93 8.82 4.04
C GLU A 73 1.81 9.64 3.39
N ALA A 74 2.01 10.05 2.13
CA ALA A 74 0.99 10.77 1.38
C ALA A 74 -0.30 9.94 1.24
N PHE A 75 -0.20 8.65 0.90
CA PHE A 75 -1.38 7.78 0.80
C PHE A 75 -2.25 7.82 2.05
N TYR A 76 -1.67 7.72 3.25
CA TYR A 76 -2.44 7.80 4.49
C TYR A 76 -2.98 9.20 4.75
N ALA A 77 -2.17 10.24 4.54
CA ALA A 77 -2.61 11.62 4.74
C ALA A 77 -3.78 12.00 3.81
N LEU A 78 -3.76 11.56 2.55
CA LEU A 78 -4.79 11.88 1.56
C LEU A 78 -6.15 11.25 1.88
N ARG A 79 -6.19 10.12 2.60
CA ARG A 79 -7.43 9.42 2.96
C ARG A 79 -8.32 10.21 3.94
N ASP A 80 -7.72 11.10 4.71
CA ASP A 80 -8.41 11.87 5.76
C ASP A 80 -8.80 13.28 5.29
N LEU A 81 -8.54 13.61 4.02
CA LEU A 81 -8.81 14.91 3.43
C LEU A 81 -10.05 14.89 2.52
N ASP A 82 -10.70 16.04 2.39
CA ASP A 82 -11.66 16.25 1.29
C ASP A 82 -10.94 16.29 -0.06
N GLU A 83 -11.68 16.08 -1.15
CA GLU A 83 -11.11 15.96 -2.48
C GLU A 83 -10.28 17.20 -2.90
N PRO A 84 -10.75 18.45 -2.74
CA PRO A 84 -9.93 19.63 -3.05
C PRO A 84 -8.63 19.72 -2.23
N ALA A 85 -8.67 19.42 -0.94
CA ALA A 85 -7.47 19.41 -0.09
C ALA A 85 -6.52 18.27 -0.45
N ALA A 86 -7.06 17.10 -0.79
CA ALA A 86 -6.28 15.96 -1.25
C ALA A 86 -5.51 16.29 -2.53
N TYR A 87 -6.12 16.94 -3.53
CA TYR A 87 -5.41 17.36 -4.74
C TYR A 87 -4.30 18.38 -4.45
N ARG A 88 -4.55 19.36 -3.57
CA ARG A 88 -3.51 20.33 -3.18
C ARG A 88 -2.33 19.61 -2.52
N ARG A 89 -2.61 18.74 -1.55
CA ARG A 89 -1.57 17.98 -0.84
C ARG A 89 -0.80 17.03 -1.76
N ALA A 90 -1.50 16.33 -2.65
CA ALA A 90 -0.87 15.44 -3.63
C ALA A 90 0.07 16.21 -4.56
N THR A 91 -0.33 17.42 -4.99
CA THR A 91 0.49 18.29 -5.83
C THR A 91 1.76 18.74 -5.10
N GLU A 92 1.65 19.20 -3.85
CA GLU A 92 2.79 19.58 -3.02
C GLU A 92 3.80 18.44 -2.87
N VAL A 93 3.31 17.24 -2.50
CA VAL A 93 4.16 16.04 -2.34
C VAL A 93 4.83 15.68 -3.66
N MET A 94 4.12 15.77 -4.78
CA MET A 94 4.69 15.47 -6.10
C MET A 94 5.80 16.46 -6.47
N VAL A 95 5.59 17.77 -6.25
CA VAL A 95 6.62 18.80 -6.50
C VAL A 95 7.83 18.56 -5.61
N GLU A 96 7.63 18.30 -4.32
CA GLU A 96 8.72 18.01 -3.39
C GLU A 96 9.51 16.78 -3.83
N ASN A 97 8.82 15.68 -4.17
CA ASN A 97 9.44 14.44 -4.62
C ASN A 97 10.24 14.64 -5.91
N ALA A 98 9.68 15.37 -6.89
CA ALA A 98 10.33 15.63 -8.18
C ALA A 98 11.66 16.38 -8.03
N LEU A 99 11.81 17.23 -7.01
CA LEU A 99 13.04 17.97 -6.72
C LEU A 99 14.12 17.11 -6.03
N ARG A 100 13.81 15.89 -5.60
CA ARG A 100 14.77 15.02 -4.91
C ARG A 100 15.77 14.36 -5.89
N PRO A 101 17.04 14.15 -5.47
CA PRO A 101 18.03 13.44 -6.27
C PRO A 101 17.56 12.05 -6.74
N ASP A 102 16.86 11.30 -5.89
CA ASP A 102 16.29 10.01 -6.23
C ASP A 102 15.30 10.09 -7.40
N ALA A 103 14.44 11.11 -7.46
CA ALA A 103 13.51 11.28 -8.57
C ALA A 103 14.24 11.60 -9.87
N GLN A 104 15.25 12.48 -9.82
CA GLN A 104 16.08 12.82 -10.97
C GLN A 104 16.84 11.59 -11.50
N GLU A 105 17.40 10.79 -10.60
CA GLU A 105 18.07 9.53 -10.93
C GLU A 105 17.10 8.50 -11.53
N GLY A 106 15.90 8.35 -10.95
CA GLY A 106 14.89 7.44 -11.46
C GLY A 106 14.46 7.77 -12.89
N ILE A 107 14.23 9.07 -13.17
CA ILE A 107 13.92 9.57 -14.50
C ILE A 107 15.08 9.32 -15.46
N ALA A 108 16.32 9.66 -15.06
CA ALA A 108 17.50 9.47 -15.89
C ALA A 108 17.77 7.99 -16.21
N ALA A 109 17.67 7.12 -15.21
CA ALA A 109 17.86 5.68 -15.34
C ALA A 109 16.83 5.06 -16.29
N PHE A 110 15.56 5.46 -16.18
CA PHE A 110 14.50 5.05 -17.07
C PHE A 110 14.77 5.46 -18.52
N LEU A 111 15.09 6.73 -18.76
CA LEU A 111 15.40 7.25 -20.11
C LEU A 111 16.62 6.57 -20.72
N GLN A 112 17.63 6.25 -19.89
CA GLN A 112 18.87 5.58 -20.30
C GLN A 112 18.75 4.05 -20.34
N LYS A 113 17.58 3.49 -20.00
CA LYS A 113 17.32 2.03 -19.94
C LYS A 113 18.33 1.27 -19.08
N ARG A 114 18.72 1.86 -17.95
CA ARG A 114 19.62 1.25 -16.97
C ARG A 114 18.93 1.11 -15.63
N SER A 115 19.49 0.27 -14.75
CA SER A 115 19.07 0.25 -13.36
C SER A 115 19.44 1.56 -12.65
N PRO A 116 18.55 2.11 -11.81
CA PRO A 116 18.84 3.29 -11.00
C PRO A 116 19.81 2.97 -9.87
N ASN A 117 20.65 3.94 -9.52
CA ASN A 117 21.50 3.94 -8.34
C ASN A 117 20.99 4.97 -7.33
N TRP A 118 20.13 4.56 -6.41
CA TRP A 118 19.48 5.46 -5.46
C TRP A 118 20.49 6.11 -4.50
N PRO A 119 20.69 7.44 -4.56
CA PRO A 119 21.69 8.13 -3.73
C PRO A 119 21.31 8.19 -2.24
N GLY A 120 20.03 8.03 -1.88
CA GLY A 120 19.53 8.08 -0.51
C GLY A 120 19.27 6.72 0.16
N ARG A 121 20.23 5.79 0.15
CA ARG A 121 20.16 4.60 1.02
C ARG A 121 20.07 4.98 2.50
#